data_AF-A0A3B1DHT0-F1
#
_entry.id   AF-A0A3B1DHT0-F1
#
_cell.length_a   1.000
_cell.length_b   1.000
_cell.length_c   1.000
_cell.angle_alpha   90.00
_cell.angle_beta   90.00
_cell.angle_gamma   90.00
#
_symmetry.space_group_name_H-M   'P 1'
#
loop_
_entity.id
_entity.type
_entity.pdbx_description
1 polymer ?
#
loop_
_entity_poly.entity_id
_entity_poly.type
_entity_poly.pdbx_seq_one_letter_code
_entity_poly.pdbx_strand_id
1 'polypeptide(L)'
;MRLNLIAVIRQHQGISEKKQISEYTLLEKNLGITGDDGEELLEEIEKQFLVSFIGKDGTLRDSFELDKNQYIFHSEGFNLFEYFLSLFGKESEKVESITVGQLYEAVLRATRT
;
A
#
# COMPACT_ATOMS: atom_id res chain seq x y z
N MET A 1 0.69 -5.27 22.46
CA MET A 1 1.60 -4.58 21.55
C MET A 1 0.82 -3.45 20.90
N ARG A 2 1.07 -2.17 21.22
CA ARG A 2 0.38 -1.06 20.54
C ARG A 2 1.08 -0.87 19.19
N LEU A 3 0.39 -1.22 18.11
CA LEU A 3 0.88 -1.05 16.74
C LEU A 3 1.11 0.46 16.51
N ASN A 4 2.37 0.91 16.45
CA ASN A 4 2.69 2.27 16.05
C ASN A 4 3.09 2.29 14.57
N LEU A 5 2.10 2.08 13.70
CA LEU A 5 2.29 2.05 12.25
C LEU A 5 2.97 3.32 11.73
N ILE A 6 2.60 4.48 12.27
CA ILE A 6 3.22 5.76 11.88
C ILE A 6 4.73 5.75 12.16
N ALA A 7 5.17 5.18 13.30
CA ALA A 7 6.60 5.07 13.59
C ALA A 7 7.33 4.17 12.58
N VAL A 8 6.73 3.05 12.16
CA VAL A 8 7.30 2.17 11.13
C VAL A 8 7.42 2.91 9.80
N ILE A 9 6.34 3.58 9.36
CA ILE A 9 6.35 4.39 8.13
C ILE A 9 7.44 5.46 8.20
N ARG A 10 7.56 6.17 9.33
CA ARG A 10 8.59 7.20 9.51
C ARG A 10 10.00 6.65 9.42
N GLN A 11 10.26 5.55 10.13
CA GLN A 11 11.58 4.96 10.20
C GLN A 11 12.02 4.42 8.84
N HIS A 12 11.14 3.70 8.15
CA HIS A 12 11.41 3.15 6.82
C HIS A 12 11.68 4.28 5.82
N GLN A 13 10.77 5.25 5.73
CA GLN A 13 10.79 6.28 4.70
C GLN A 13 11.65 7.50 5.05
N GLY A 14 12.38 7.47 6.17
CA GLY A 14 13.18 8.59 6.65
C GLY A 14 12.38 9.87 6.92
N ILE A 15 11.10 9.77 7.26
CA ILE A 15 10.21 10.93 7.38
C ILE A 15 10.40 11.61 8.74
N SER A 16 10.80 12.89 8.70
CA SER A 16 10.95 13.72 9.91
C SER A 16 9.70 13.76 10.78
N GLU A 17 9.88 13.65 12.10
CA GLU A 17 8.84 13.81 13.14
C GLU A 17 8.03 15.12 13.01
N LYS A 18 8.59 16.15 12.35
CA LYS A 18 7.91 17.43 12.11
C LYS A 18 6.80 17.32 11.06
N LYS A 19 6.88 16.36 10.12
CA LYS A 19 5.84 16.15 9.11
C LYS A 19 4.64 15.49 9.78
N GLN A 20 3.47 16.13 9.73
CA GLN A 20 2.25 15.53 10.27
C GLN A 20 1.81 14.34 9.41
N ILE A 21 1.53 13.22 10.07
CA ILE A 21 0.96 12.01 9.48
C ILE A 21 -0.28 11.68 10.30
N SER A 22 -1.41 11.52 9.62
CA SER A 22 -2.72 11.17 10.19
C SER A 22 -3.31 9.98 9.44
N GLU A 23 -4.41 9.44 9.96
CA GLU A 23 -5.17 8.38 9.30
C GLU A 23 -5.66 8.74 7.89
N TYR A 24 -5.80 10.03 7.56
CA TYR A 24 -6.22 10.51 6.23
C TYR A 24 -5.05 10.77 5.27
N THR A 25 -3.81 10.60 5.73
CA THR A 25 -2.63 10.85 4.89
C THR A 25 -2.53 9.77 3.83
N LEU A 26 -2.51 10.15 2.55
CA LEU A 26 -2.35 9.24 1.41
C LEU A 26 -0.88 8.84 1.24
N LEU A 27 -0.61 7.55 1.08
CA LEU A 27 0.76 7.03 0.95
C LEU A 27 1.46 7.63 -0.27
N GLU A 28 0.88 7.51 -1.47
CA GLU A 28 1.54 8.01 -2.68
C GLU A 28 1.53 9.55 -2.71
N LYS A 29 0.35 10.17 -2.59
CA LYS A 29 0.21 11.61 -2.82
C LYS A 29 0.88 12.46 -1.75
N ASN A 30 0.87 12.03 -0.49
CA ASN A 30 1.42 12.82 0.60
C ASN A 30 2.80 12.36 1.04
N LEU A 31 3.12 11.06 0.94
CA LEU A 31 4.39 10.51 1.40
C LEU A 31 5.33 10.11 0.26
N GLY A 32 4.83 9.99 -0.98
CA GLY A 32 5.63 9.58 -2.14
C GLY A 32 5.84 8.06 -2.23
N ILE A 33 5.11 7.28 -1.43
CA ILE A 33 5.28 5.83 -1.32
C ILE A 33 4.43 5.15 -2.38
N THR A 34 5.06 4.65 -3.44
CA THR A 34 4.44 3.96 -4.58
C THR A 34 5.37 2.87 -5.11
N GLY A 35 4.91 2.01 -6.04
CA GLY A 35 5.74 0.96 -6.64
C GLY A 35 6.58 0.17 -5.62
N ASP A 36 7.89 0.12 -5.86
CA ASP A 36 8.85 -0.63 -5.05
C ASP A 36 8.90 -0.12 -3.60
N ASP A 37 8.84 1.21 -3.38
CA ASP A 37 8.79 1.79 -2.03
C ASP A 37 7.56 1.30 -1.24
N GLY A 38 6.45 1.11 -1.97
CA GLY A 38 5.22 0.55 -1.43
C GLY A 38 5.36 -0.92 -1.03
N GLU A 39 5.94 -1.74 -1.90
CA GLU A 39 6.20 -3.16 -1.64
C GLU A 39 7.14 -3.35 -0.45
N GLU A 40 8.27 -2.63 -0.43
CA GLU A 40 9.24 -2.68 0.67
C GLU A 40 8.61 -2.25 2.00
N LEU A 41 7.71 -1.26 1.99
CA LEU A 41 6.99 -0.85 3.19
C LEU A 41 6.08 -1.95 3.73
N LEU A 42 5.34 -2.63 2.84
CA LEU A 42 4.45 -3.72 3.26
C LEU A 42 5.26 -4.87 3.88
N GLU A 43 6.38 -5.26 3.28
CA GLU A 43 7.25 -6.30 3.85
C GLU A 43 7.77 -5.93 5.25
N GLU A 44 8.20 -4.69 5.44
CA GLU A 44 8.68 -4.24 6.75
C GLU A 44 7.57 -4.27 7.80
N ILE A 45 6.35 -3.89 7.42
CA ILE A 45 5.17 -3.95 8.29
C ILE A 45 4.83 -5.40 8.65
N GLU A 46 4.86 -6.33 7.69
CA GLU A 46 4.69 -7.76 7.95
C GLU A 46 5.72 -8.28 8.97
N LYS A 47 7.00 -7.92 8.80
CA LYS A 47 8.09 -8.30 9.71
C LYS A 47 7.90 -7.72 11.12
N GLN A 48 7.58 -6.43 11.22
CA GLN A 48 7.47 -5.72 12.51
C GLN A 48 6.23 -6.14 13.30
N PHE A 49 5.12 -6.41 12.62
CA PHE A 49 3.86 -6.75 13.28
C PHE A 49 3.54 -8.24 13.30
N LEU A 50 4.39 -9.07 12.68
CA LEU A 50 4.22 -10.52 12.58
C LEU A 50 2.87 -10.88 11.93
N VAL A 51 2.54 -10.18 10.85
CA VAL A 51 1.32 -10.37 10.06
C VAL A 51 1.68 -10.77 8.63
N SER A 52 0.73 -11.30 7.87
CA SER A 52 0.85 -11.41 6.42
C SER A 52 -0.34 -10.77 5.73
N PHE A 53 -0.07 -9.89 4.77
CA PHE A 53 -1.08 -9.26 3.95
C PHE A 53 -1.56 -10.16 2.82
N ILE A 54 -0.74 -11.13 2.42
CA ILE A 54 -1.05 -12.07 1.35
C ILE A 54 -2.08 -13.09 1.85
N GLY A 55 -3.28 -13.01 1.28
CA GLY A 55 -4.37 -13.95 1.52
C GLY A 55 -4.10 -15.33 0.92
N LYS A 56 -5.05 -16.26 1.13
CA LYS A 56 -4.92 -17.66 0.65
C LYS A 56 -4.83 -17.77 -0.87
N ASP A 57 -5.35 -16.77 -1.59
CA ASP A 57 -5.29 -16.70 -3.04
C ASP A 57 -3.97 -16.13 -3.58
N GLY A 58 -3.02 -15.82 -2.68
CA GLY A 58 -1.73 -15.26 -3.05
C GLY A 58 -1.77 -13.76 -3.34
N THR A 59 -2.82 -13.05 -2.93
CA THR A 59 -3.01 -11.62 -3.23
C THR A 59 -3.28 -10.77 -2.00
N LEU A 60 -3.22 -9.45 -2.15
CA LEU A 60 -3.51 -8.47 -1.10
C LEU A 60 -5.02 -8.24 -0.84
N ARG A 61 -5.89 -8.92 -1.59
CA ARG A 61 -7.33 -8.60 -1.67
C ARG A 61 -8.04 -8.70 -0.34
N ASP A 62 -7.79 -9.78 0.40
CA ASP A 62 -8.46 -10.02 1.67
C ASP A 62 -8.07 -8.96 2.71
N SER A 63 -6.80 -8.54 2.71
CA SER A 63 -6.27 -7.57 3.67
C SER A 63 -6.70 -6.14 3.36
N PHE A 64 -6.81 -5.79 2.08
CA PHE A 64 -7.11 -4.43 1.62
C PHE A 64 -8.53 -4.24 1.07
N GLU A 65 -9.36 -5.29 1.10
CA GLU A 65 -10.73 -5.30 0.56
C GLU A 65 -10.80 -4.87 -0.91
N LEU A 66 -9.90 -5.42 -1.74
CA LEU A 66 -9.77 -5.05 -3.16
C LEU A 66 -10.63 -5.92 -4.08
N ASP A 67 -11.32 -5.28 -5.02
CA ASP A 67 -11.96 -5.96 -6.15
C ASP A 67 -10.93 -6.57 -7.12
N LYS A 68 -11.39 -7.48 -8.00
CA LYS A 68 -10.55 -8.24 -8.96
C LYS A 68 -9.54 -7.40 -9.77
N ASN A 69 -9.87 -6.15 -10.09
CA ASN A 69 -9.03 -5.27 -10.91
C ASN A 69 -8.54 -4.01 -10.15
N GLN A 70 -8.57 -4.03 -8.81
CA GLN A 70 -8.09 -2.93 -7.98
C GLN A 70 -6.68 -3.21 -7.43
N TYR A 71 -5.89 -2.14 -7.38
CA TYR A 71 -4.51 -2.14 -6.89
C TYR A 71 -4.31 -0.93 -5.95
N ILE A 72 -3.35 -1.03 -5.03
CA ILE A 72 -3.11 -0.01 -3.98
C ILE A 72 -1.92 0.91 -4.27
N PHE A 73 -1.06 0.54 -5.24
CA PHE A 73 0.06 1.35 -5.70
C PHE A 73 0.06 1.45 -7.21
N HIS A 74 0.45 2.60 -7.74
CA HIS A 74 0.78 2.77 -9.14
C HIS A 74 2.13 2.12 -9.42
N SER A 75 2.25 1.52 -10.59
CA SER A 75 3.53 0.97 -11.05
C SER A 75 4.56 2.10 -11.21
N GLU A 76 5.78 1.87 -10.75
CA GLU A 76 6.89 2.79 -11.03
C GLU A 76 7.47 2.49 -12.41
N GLY A 77 7.39 3.49 -13.32
CA GLY A 77 7.92 3.38 -14.66
C GLY A 77 7.06 4.07 -15.70
N PHE A 78 7.68 4.80 -16.60
CA PHE A 78 7.04 5.62 -17.61
C PHE A 78 6.13 4.80 -18.56
N ASN A 79 4.82 4.83 -18.29
CA ASN A 79 3.62 5.01 -19.14
C ASN A 79 3.59 4.70 -20.67
N LEU A 80 4.62 4.13 -21.29
CA LEU A 80 4.56 3.69 -22.69
C LEU A 80 3.82 2.36 -22.82
N PHE A 81 4.00 1.46 -21.86
CA PHE A 81 3.37 0.15 -21.88
C PHE A 81 1.86 0.24 -21.60
N GLU A 82 1.44 1.08 -20.63
CA GLU A 82 0.02 1.39 -20.39
C GLU A 82 -0.62 2.12 -21.59
N TYR A 83 0.08 3.07 -22.21
CA TYR A 83 -0.39 3.71 -23.44
C TYR A 83 -0.63 2.68 -24.56
N PHE A 84 0.30 1.75 -24.79
CA PHE A 84 0.11 0.66 -25.75
C PHE A 84 -1.03 -0.28 -25.36
N LEU A 85 -1.17 -0.66 -24.09
CA LEU A 85 -2.27 -1.53 -23.62
C LEU A 85 -3.65 -0.86 -23.74
N SER A 86 -3.72 0.46 -23.52
CA SER A 86 -4.95 1.23 -23.70
C SER A 86 -5.43 1.22 -25.17
N LEU A 87 -4.51 1.16 -26.14
CA LEU A 87 -4.82 1.04 -27.57
C LEU A 87 -5.39 -0.35 -27.94
N PHE A 88 -5.18 -1.37 -27.10
CA PHE A 88 -5.73 -2.71 -27.26
C PHE A 88 -7.02 -2.94 -26.44
N GLY A 89 -7.62 -1.88 -25.86
CA GLY A 89 -8.89 -1.97 -25.16
C GLY A 89 -8.82 -2.65 -23.79
N LYS A 90 -7.63 -2.72 -23.18
CA LYS A 90 -7.49 -3.21 -21.80
C LYS A 90 -8.00 -2.12 -20.84
N GLU A 91 -8.96 -2.46 -19.98
CA GLU A 91 -9.45 -1.55 -18.94
C GLU A 91 -8.27 -1.03 -18.11
N SER A 92 -8.23 0.29 -17.89
CA SER A 92 -7.21 0.94 -17.06
C SER A 92 -7.23 0.34 -15.66
N GLU A 93 -6.07 -0.06 -15.15
CA GLU A 93 -5.92 -0.53 -13.77
C GLU A 93 -6.50 0.52 -12.82
N LYS A 94 -7.47 0.12 -11.99
CA LYS A 94 -8.09 1.03 -11.03
C LYS A 94 -7.21 1.07 -9.80
N VAL A 95 -6.18 1.90 -9.85
CA VAL A 95 -5.33 2.15 -8.68
C VAL A 95 -6.05 3.11 -7.75
N GLU A 96 -6.26 2.68 -6.52
CA GLU A 96 -6.87 3.48 -5.46
C GLU A 96 -5.84 3.70 -4.36
N SER A 97 -5.20 4.87 -4.42
CA SER A 97 -4.18 5.28 -3.44
C SER A 97 -4.75 5.17 -2.02
N ILE A 98 -4.07 4.42 -1.16
CA ILE A 98 -4.55 4.16 0.19
C ILE A 98 -4.04 5.20 1.19
N THR A 99 -4.81 5.38 2.24
CA THR A 99 -4.44 6.19 3.41
C THR A 99 -3.72 5.36 4.47
N VAL A 100 -3.02 6.03 5.39
CA VAL A 100 -2.42 5.39 6.58
C VAL A 100 -3.48 4.68 7.43
N GLY A 101 -4.71 5.22 7.51
CA GLY A 101 -5.82 4.58 8.21
C GLY A 101 -6.23 3.25 7.54
N GLN A 102 -6.34 3.23 6.21
CA GLN A 102 -6.64 1.99 5.48
C GLN A 102 -5.52 0.94 5.63
N LEU A 103 -4.27 1.37 5.64
CA LEU A 103 -3.14 0.49 5.92
C LEU A 103 -3.19 -0.07 7.35
N TYR A 104 -3.59 0.76 8.33
CA TYR A 104 -3.80 0.31 9.71
C TYR A 104 -4.89 -0.76 9.82
N GLU A 105 -6.03 -0.54 9.15
CA GLU A 105 -7.12 -1.53 9.10
C GLU A 105 -6.64 -2.83 8.43
N ALA A 106 -5.84 -2.75 7.37
CA ALA A 106 -5.26 -3.93 6.73
C ALA A 106 -4.37 -4.72 7.72
N VAL A 107 -3.55 -4.06 8.53
CA VAL A 107 -2.75 -4.72 9.58
C VAL A 107 -3.66 -5.40 10.59
N LEU A 108 -4.74 -4.73 11.02
CA LEU A 108 -5.71 -5.31 11.95
C LEU A 108 -6.41 -6.54 11.38
N ARG A 109 -6.78 -6.53 10.09
CA ARG A 109 -7.36 -7.70 9.42
C ARG A 109 -6.36 -8.84 9.35
N ALA A 110 -5.13 -8.56 8.93
CA ALA A 110 -4.06 -9.55 8.81
C ALA A 110 -3.70 -10.19 10.16
N THR A 111 -3.85 -9.47 11.27
CA THR A 111 -3.64 -10.00 12.63
C THR A 111 -4.75 -10.96 13.10
N ARG A 112 -5.92 -10.92 12.46
CA ARG A 112 -7.09 -11.76 12.83
C ARG A 112 -7.15 -13.09 12.07
N THR A 113 -6.24 -13.28 11.12
CA THR A 113 -6.12 -14.48 10.28
C THR A 113 -5.30 -15.57 10.97
#